data_AF-A0AAV6AF33-F1
#
_entry.id   AF-A0AAV6AF33-F1
#
_cell.length_a   1.000
_cell.length_b   1.000
_cell.length_c   1.000
_cell.angle_alpha   90.00
_cell.angle_beta   90.00
_cell.angle_gamma   90.00
#
_symmetry.space_group_name_H-M   'P 1'
#
loop_
_entity.id
_entity.type
_entity.pdbx_description
1 polymer ?
#
loop_
_entity_poly.entity_id
_entity_poly.type
_entity_poly.pdbx_seq_one_letter_code
_entity_poly.pdbx_strand_id
1 'polypeptide(L)'
;MSETKSPFRQRLEAAVQAKHSRMNPFTEKWVKGELSREQLGAWACQHYQYVSQFARWCAAVYAECPDADARDFLLENIIEEESGVKHVDLLIRFA
;
A
#
# COMPACT_ATOMS: atom_id res chain seq x y z
N MET A 1 12.17 -27.11 9.74
CA MET A 1 12.56 -27.19 8.33
C MET A 1 11.78 -26.11 7.59
N SER A 2 12.45 -25.20 6.86
CA SER A 2 11.72 -24.21 6.04
C SER A 2 11.04 -24.96 4.91
N GLU A 3 9.71 -24.97 4.85
CA GLU A 3 8.99 -25.49 3.71
C GLU A 3 9.41 -24.73 2.43
N THR A 4 9.69 -25.48 1.38
CA THR A 4 10.02 -24.90 0.07
C THR A 4 8.76 -24.21 -0.47
N LYS A 5 8.88 -22.92 -0.80
CA LYS A 5 7.76 -22.12 -1.33
C LYS A 5 7.14 -22.79 -2.56
N SER A 6 5.81 -22.76 -2.66
CA SER A 6 5.09 -23.31 -3.81
C SER A 6 5.53 -22.64 -5.13
N PRO A 7 5.46 -23.35 -6.27
CA PRO A 7 5.76 -22.75 -7.58
C PRO A 7 4.92 -21.49 -7.87
N PHE A 8 3.68 -21.44 -7.38
CA PHE A 8 2.83 -20.25 -7.50
C PHE A 8 3.41 -19.07 -6.72
N ARG A 9 3.81 -19.29 -5.45
CA ARG A 9 4.41 -18.23 -4.62
C ARG A 9 5.69 -17.69 -5.24
N GLN A 10 6.53 -18.56 -5.81
CA GLN A 10 7.77 -18.15 -6.49
C GLN A 10 7.47 -17.25 -7.71
N ARG A 11 6.47 -17.61 -8.54
CA ARG A 11 6.08 -16.78 -9.69
C ARG A 11 5.49 -15.44 -9.27
N LEU A 12 4.69 -15.41 -8.21
CA LEU A 12 4.12 -14.17 -7.68
C LEU A 12 5.23 -13.22 -7.20
N GLU A 13 6.21 -13.74 -6.44
CA GLU A 13 7.35 -12.95 -5.98
C GLU A 13 8.18 -12.43 -7.15
N ALA A 14 8.46 -13.26 -8.15
CA ALA A 14 9.20 -12.83 -9.34
C ALA A 14 8.48 -11.70 -10.10
N ALA A 15 7.15 -11.78 -10.23
CA ALA A 15 6.36 -10.74 -10.89
C ALA A 15 6.39 -9.41 -10.12
N VAL A 16 6.28 -9.45 -8.79
CA VAL A 16 6.40 -8.24 -7.94
C VAL A 16 7.80 -7.64 -8.05
N GLN A 17 8.86 -8.45 -7.97
CA GLN A 17 10.24 -7.95 -8.02
C GLN A 17 10.58 -7.29 -9.35
N ALA A 18 10.06 -7.82 -10.47
CA ALA A 18 10.28 -7.26 -11.80
C ALA A 18 9.69 -5.85 -11.97
N LYS A 19 8.68 -5.46 -11.18
CA LYS A 19 7.97 -4.17 -11.29
C LYS A 19 7.86 -3.42 -9.97
N HIS A 20 8.76 -3.72 -9.03
CA HIS A 20 8.67 -3.16 -7.68
C HIS A 20 8.87 -1.63 -7.71
N SER A 21 8.02 -0.89 -7.00
CA SER A 21 8.04 0.59 -6.96
C SER A 21 9.40 1.18 -6.59
N ARG A 22 10.16 0.53 -5.69
CA ARG A 22 11.57 0.84 -5.35
C ARG A 22 12.52 1.04 -6.54
N MET A 23 12.20 0.48 -7.71
CA MET A 23 13.00 0.65 -8.93
C MET A 23 12.70 1.97 -9.67
N ASN A 24 11.70 2.74 -9.22
CA ASN A 24 11.34 4.02 -9.81
C ASN A 24 12.40 5.09 -9.46
N PRO A 25 12.87 5.91 -10.42
CA PRO A 25 13.82 7.00 -10.14
C PRO A 25 13.35 7.99 -9.07
N PHE A 26 12.04 8.20 -8.93
CA PHE A 26 11.46 9.01 -7.86
C PHE A 26 11.75 8.40 -6.47
N THR A 27 11.58 7.08 -6.32
CA THR A 27 11.86 6.39 -5.05
C THR A 27 13.35 6.41 -4.71
N GLU A 28 14.23 6.29 -5.70
CA GLU A 28 15.68 6.43 -5.48
C GLU A 28 16.04 7.82 -4.94
N LYS A 29 15.54 8.89 -5.57
CA LYS A 29 15.75 10.28 -5.11
C LYS A 29 15.16 10.52 -3.72
N TRP A 30 13.98 9.96 -3.45
CA TRP A 30 13.36 10.06 -2.12
C TRP A 30 14.28 9.50 -1.04
N VAL A 31 14.74 8.25 -1.21
CA VAL A 31 15.56 7.57 -0.20
C VAL A 31 16.89 8.28 0.03
N LYS A 32 17.43 8.94 -0.99
CA LYS A 32 18.65 9.76 -0.88
C LYS A 32 18.41 11.18 -0.32
N GLY A 33 17.16 11.57 -0.08
CA GLY A 33 16.82 12.92 0.39
C GLY A 33 17.00 14.01 -0.67
N GLU A 34 16.94 13.65 -1.96
CA GLU A 34 17.22 14.55 -3.10
C GLU A 34 15.96 15.25 -3.64
N LEU A 35 14.79 14.98 -3.06
CA LEU A 35 13.53 15.61 -3.49
C LEU A 35 13.34 16.99 -2.85
N SER A 36 12.90 17.95 -3.65
CA SER A 36 12.51 19.26 -3.15
C SER A 36 11.18 19.20 -2.39
N ARG A 37 10.92 20.22 -1.56
CA ARG A 37 9.61 20.36 -0.88
C ARG A 37 8.44 20.40 -1.86
N GLU A 38 8.60 21.06 -3.01
CA GLU A 38 7.57 21.13 -4.05
C GLU A 38 7.28 19.74 -4.65
N GLN A 39 8.32 18.94 -4.90
CA GLN A 39 8.17 17.57 -5.41
C GLN A 39 7.48 16.65 -4.40
N LEU A 40 7.82 16.79 -3.11
CA LEU A 40 7.16 16.05 -2.03
C LEU A 40 5.69 16.48 -1.87
N GLY A 41 5.39 17.77 -2.00
CA GLY A 41 4.01 18.27 -1.99
C GLY A 41 3.17 17.73 -3.15
N ALA A 42 3.73 17.72 -4.37
CA ALA A 42 3.08 17.14 -5.53
C ALA A 42 2.82 15.63 -5.36
N TRP A 43 3.77 14.90 -4.78
CA TRP A 43 3.57 13.50 -4.41
C TRP A 43 2.45 13.34 -3.37
N ALA A 44 2.41 14.17 -2.33
CA ALA A 44 1.40 14.07 -1.28
C ALA A 44 -0.01 14.28 -1.85
N CYS A 45 -0.19 15.24 -2.76
CA CYS A 45 -1.44 15.46 -3.48
C CYS A 45 -1.90 14.23 -4.27
N GLN A 46 -0.98 13.58 -4.99
CA GLN A 46 -1.28 12.37 -5.77
C GLN A 46 -1.57 11.18 -4.85
N HIS A 47 -0.77 11.01 -3.80
CA HIS A 47 -0.86 9.89 -2.89
C HIS A 47 -2.12 9.97 -2.01
N TYR A 48 -2.58 11.18 -1.66
CA TYR A 48 -3.86 11.41 -1.00
C TYR A 48 -5.04 10.80 -1.78
N GLN A 49 -5.05 10.97 -3.12
CA GLN A 49 -6.13 10.41 -3.96
C GLN A 49 -6.18 8.88 -3.88
N TYR A 50 -5.02 8.22 -3.73
CA TYR A 50 -4.93 6.79 -3.54
C TYR A 50 -5.39 6.37 -2.14
N VAL A 51 -4.77 6.92 -1.10
CA VAL A 51 -5.02 6.50 0.30
C VAL A 51 -6.45 6.80 0.73
N SER A 52 -7.02 7.93 0.30
CA SER A 52 -8.42 8.29 0.64
C SER A 52 -9.48 7.33 0.06
N GLN A 53 -9.11 6.46 -0.89
CA GLN A 53 -10.03 5.48 -1.46
C GLN A 53 -9.71 4.04 -1.04
N PHE A 54 -8.54 3.80 -0.43
CA PHE A 54 -8.02 2.46 -0.20
C PHE A 54 -8.95 1.61 0.67
N ALA A 55 -9.41 2.14 1.81
CA ALA A 55 -10.36 1.45 2.69
C ALA A 55 -11.66 1.02 1.96
N ARG A 56 -12.15 1.84 1.02
CA ARG A 56 -13.35 1.53 0.23
C ARG A 56 -13.11 0.37 -0.73
N TRP A 57 -11.92 0.29 -1.32
CA TRP A 57 -11.54 -0.84 -2.17
C TRP A 57 -11.37 -2.12 -1.34
N CYS A 58 -10.75 -2.04 -0.16
CA CYS A 58 -10.68 -3.17 0.76
C CYS A 58 -12.07 -3.66 1.18
N ALA A 59 -13.00 -2.75 1.47
CA ALA A 59 -14.38 -3.08 1.81
C ALA A 59 -15.13 -3.79 0.67
N ALA A 60 -14.91 -3.36 -0.59
CA ALA A 60 -15.49 -4.02 -1.75
C ALA A 60 -14.98 -5.46 -1.91
N VAL A 61 -13.68 -5.70 -1.67
CA VAL A 61 -13.11 -7.06 -1.69
C VAL A 61 -13.62 -7.88 -0.51
N TYR A 62 -13.70 -7.29 0.69
CA TYR A 62 -14.21 -7.93 1.90
C TYR A 62 -15.64 -8.45 1.71
N ALA A 63 -16.53 -7.64 1.13
CA ALA A 63 -17.94 -7.97 0.95
C ALA A 63 -18.16 -9.24 0.10
N GLU A 64 -17.30 -9.47 -0.90
CA GLU A 64 -17.39 -10.59 -1.84
C GLU A 64 -16.41 -11.74 -1.49
N CYS A 65 -15.59 -11.60 -0.44
CA CYS A 65 -14.57 -12.58 -0.10
C CYS A 65 -15.23 -13.82 0.55
N PRO A 66 -15.12 -15.02 -0.07
CA PRO A 66 -15.78 -16.22 0.46
C PRO A 66 -15.05 -16.81 1.67
N ASP A 67 -13.74 -16.58 1.76
CA ASP A 67 -12.86 -17.15 2.77
C ASP A 67 -12.90 -16.32 4.06
N ALA A 68 -13.23 -16.97 5.18
CA ALA A 68 -13.43 -16.27 6.45
C ALA A 68 -12.13 -15.71 7.03
N ASP A 69 -11.06 -16.48 6.99
CA ASP A 69 -9.76 -16.06 7.52
C ASP A 69 -9.24 -14.86 6.73
N ALA A 70 -9.40 -14.87 5.40
CA ALA A 70 -9.06 -13.72 4.56
C ALA A 70 -9.93 -12.47 4.85
N ARG A 71 -11.22 -12.66 5.16
CA ARG A 71 -12.10 -11.55 5.55
C ARG A 71 -11.63 -10.88 6.84
N ASP A 72 -11.14 -11.64 7.82
CA ASP A 72 -10.64 -11.08 9.08
C ASP A 72 -9.44 -10.15 8.82
N PHE A 73 -8.48 -10.57 7.98
CA PHE A 73 -7.36 -9.71 7.57
C PHE A 73 -7.81 -8.46 6.78
N LEU A 74 -8.83 -8.58 5.93
CA LEU A 74 -9.37 -7.45 5.20
C LEU A 74 -10.09 -6.46 6.14
N LEU A 75 -10.80 -6.95 7.15
CA LEU A 75 -11.45 -6.13 8.16
C LEU A 75 -10.41 -5.36 9.01
N GLU A 76 -9.33 -6.02 9.42
CA GLU A 76 -8.21 -5.38 10.11
C GLU A 76 -7.65 -4.22 9.29
N ASN A 77 -7.35 -4.44 8.00
CA ASN A 77 -6.88 -3.38 7.11
C ASN A 77 -7.88 -2.21 7.02
N ILE A 78 -9.18 -2.47 6.92
CA ILE A 78 -10.19 -1.40 6.86
C ILE A 78 -10.21 -0.59 8.16
N ILE A 79 -10.11 -1.27 9.31
CA ILE A 79 -10.09 -0.63 10.62
C ILE A 79 -8.84 0.25 10.78
N GLU A 80 -7.66 -0.25 10.40
CA GLU A 80 -6.42 0.53 10.47
C GLU A 80 -6.50 1.82 9.63
N GLU A 81 -7.08 1.74 8.44
CA GLU A 81 -7.18 2.88 7.52
C GLU A 81 -8.19 3.95 7.99
N GLU A 82 -9.30 3.54 8.63
CA GLU A 82 -10.45 4.41 8.92
C GLU A 82 -10.68 4.74 10.40
N SER A 83 -10.04 4.03 11.34
CA SER A 83 -10.26 4.22 12.78
C SER A 83 -9.08 4.91 13.47
N GLY A 84 -9.35 5.60 14.58
CA GLY A 84 -8.33 6.32 15.34
C GLY A 84 -7.71 7.46 14.52
N VAL A 85 -6.39 7.42 14.32
CA VAL A 85 -5.70 8.34 13.41
C VAL A 85 -5.72 7.74 12.01
N LYS A 86 -6.62 8.25 11.17
CA LYS A 86 -6.75 7.76 9.80
C LYS A 86 -5.46 7.93 9.03
N HIS A 87 -5.12 6.97 8.18
CA HIS A 87 -3.92 7.06 7.35
C HIS A 87 -3.96 8.28 6.40
N VAL A 88 -5.15 8.66 5.94
CA VAL A 88 -5.32 9.89 5.15
C VAL A 88 -4.94 11.15 5.94
N ASP A 89 -5.19 11.20 7.24
CA ASP A 89 -4.83 12.35 8.08
C ASP A 89 -3.32 12.46 8.26
N LEU A 90 -2.60 11.34 8.25
CA LEU A 90 -1.13 11.33 8.30
C LEU A 90 -0.53 12.00 7.06
N LEU A 91 -1.14 11.81 5.89
CA LEU A 91 -0.70 12.47 4.66
C LEU A 91 -0.96 13.97 4.68
N ILE A 92 -2.11 14.39 5.20
CA ILE A 92 -2.42 15.82 5.37
C ILE A 92 -1.40 16.48 6.30
N ARG A 93 -0.97 15.79 7.37
CA ARG A 93 0.04 16.30 8.30
C ARG A 93 1.46 16.33 7.71
N PHE A 94 1.74 15.47 6.74
CA PHE A 94 3.04 15.41 6.07
C PHE A 94 3.26 16.58 5.09
N ALA A 95 2.20 17.01 4.39
CA ALA A 95 2.23 18.07 3.38
C ALA A 95 2.35 19.49 3.98
#